data_AF-A0A6H1L911-F1
#
_entry.id   AF-A0A6H1L911-F1
#
_cell.length_a   1.000
_cell.length_b   1.000
_cell.length_c   1.000
_cell.angle_alpha   90.00
_cell.angle_beta   90.00
_cell.angle_gamma   90.00
#
_symmetry.space_group_name_H-M   'P 1'
#
loop_
_entity.id
_entity.type
_entity.pdbx_description
1 polymer ?
#
loop_
_entity_poly.entity_id
_entity_poly.type
_entity_poly.pdbx_seq_one_letter_code
_entity_poly.pdbx_strand_id
1 'polypeptide(L)'
;MTDRFTPQNVTVTTATIEVKTLTLGKRQITQSVFRQLVEEPLIDESGAFCGQPWGYINHCPDKKVAADDLSGRMIDCATSIDHRHVIWQKDDELRRSRVTRFYVSSYGFWSDTTDALVQAAYCANGHEMPEWISARRRDDYRFTQDGMACMGANLNRQWDPGHQCPAPDALARARAELTDEIAKENTLRTAQRAAWKAVTELPQLFIAV
;
A
#
# COMPACT_ATOMS: atom_id res chain seq x y z
N MET A 1 24.83 29.63 -38.96
CA MET A 1 26.06 29.67 -38.13
C MET A 1 25.94 28.55 -37.12
N THR A 2 26.81 27.55 -37.22
CA THR A 2 26.85 26.40 -36.32
C THR A 2 27.80 26.78 -35.19
N ASP A 3 27.28 27.04 -33.99
CA ASP A 3 28.11 27.29 -32.82
C ASP A 3 28.91 26.02 -32.51
N ARG A 4 30.22 26.07 -32.79
CA ARG A 4 31.17 25.05 -32.38
C ARG A 4 31.40 25.22 -30.88
N PHE A 5 31.05 24.20 -30.10
CA PHE A 5 31.54 24.07 -28.73
C PHE A 5 33.07 24.05 -28.75
N THR A 6 33.72 25.11 -28.26
CA THR A 6 35.16 25.10 -27.98
C THR A 6 35.39 24.56 -26.56
N PRO A 7 36.55 23.93 -26.26
CA PRO A 7 36.87 23.42 -24.92
C PRO A 7 36.79 24.48 -23.81
N GLN A 8 36.81 25.76 -24.18
CA GLN A 8 36.75 26.90 -23.27
C GLN A 8 35.35 27.12 -22.64
N ASN A 9 34.30 26.48 -23.16
CA ASN A 9 32.92 26.63 -22.69
C ASN A 9 32.33 25.34 -22.09
N VAL A 10 33.15 24.33 -21.78
CA VAL A 10 32.69 23.07 -21.18
C VAL A 10 32.95 23.09 -19.68
N THR A 11 31.89 23.12 -18.88
CA THR A 11 31.98 22.89 -17.43
C THR A 11 31.83 21.40 -17.16
N VAL A 12 32.90 20.75 -16.71
CA VAL A 12 32.87 19.35 -16.26
C VAL A 12 32.49 19.33 -14.78
N THR A 13 31.23 19.01 -14.48
CA THR A 13 30.80 18.75 -13.10
C THR A 13 31.03 17.28 -12.78
N THR A 14 31.97 17.01 -11.89
CA THR A 14 32.25 15.64 -11.42
C THR A 14 31.39 15.37 -10.18
N ALA A 15 30.66 14.26 -10.17
CA ALA A 15 29.93 13.79 -9.00
C ALA A 15 30.69 12.59 -8.40
N THR A 16 31.03 12.69 -7.11
CA THR A 16 31.53 11.54 -6.34
C THR A 16 30.35 10.72 -5.85
N ILE A 17 30.33 9.43 -6.17
CA ILE A 17 29.28 8.50 -5.73
C ILE A 17 29.87 7.39 -4.86
N GLU A 18 29.17 7.04 -3.78
CA GLU A 18 29.47 5.86 -2.97
C GLU A 18 28.66 4.67 -3.51
N VAL A 19 29.32 3.57 -3.83
CA VAL A 19 28.68 2.34 -4.32
C VAL A 19 28.66 1.32 -3.18
N LYS A 20 27.45 1.03 -2.67
CA LYS A 20 27.25 -0.01 -1.66
C LYS A 20 26.99 -1.34 -2.34
N THR A 21 27.83 -2.35 -2.03
CA THR A 21 27.70 -3.71 -2.56
C THR A 21 27.38 -4.68 -1.43
N LEU A 22 26.60 -5.72 -1.74
CA LEU A 22 26.26 -6.77 -0.80
C LEU A 22 27.23 -7.94 -0.97
N THR A 23 27.78 -8.46 0.13
CA THR A 23 28.66 -9.64 0.13
C THR A 23 28.08 -10.78 0.97
N LEU A 24 28.27 -12.01 0.48
CA LEU A 24 28.07 -13.24 1.24
C LEU A 24 29.45 -13.84 1.50
N GLY A 25 29.94 -13.67 2.73
CA GLY A 25 31.34 -13.94 3.07
C GLY A 25 32.29 -13.03 2.26
N LYS A 26 33.14 -13.63 1.41
CA LYS A 26 34.11 -12.90 0.57
C LYS A 26 33.63 -12.65 -0.86
N ARG A 27 32.41 -13.05 -1.21
CA ARG A 27 31.87 -12.96 -2.58
C ARG A 27 30.81 -11.87 -2.65
N GLN A 28 30.88 -11.03 -3.69
CA GLN A 28 29.79 -10.10 -4.00
C GLN A 28 28.57 -10.87 -4.51
N ILE A 29 27.39 -10.41 -4.12
CA ILE A 29 26.12 -10.95 -4.63
C ILE A 29 25.97 -10.51 -6.08
N THR A 30 25.68 -11.49 -6.94
CA THR A 30 25.36 -11.27 -8.36
C THR A 30 23.86 -11.24 -8.57
N GLN A 31 23.43 -10.78 -9.75
CA GLN A 31 22.04 -10.88 -10.17
C GLN A 31 21.48 -12.31 -10.12
N SER A 32 22.30 -13.32 -10.44
CA SER A 32 21.90 -14.73 -10.37
C SER A 32 21.61 -15.18 -8.93
N VAL A 33 22.44 -14.77 -7.97
CA VAL A 33 22.22 -15.08 -6.55
C VAL A 33 20.99 -14.34 -6.01
N PHE A 34 20.82 -13.07 -6.36
CA PHE A 34 19.63 -12.31 -5.97
C PHE A 34 18.32 -12.99 -6.41
N ARG A 35 18.26 -13.52 -7.64
CA ARG A 35 17.08 -14.24 -8.15
C ARG A 35 16.79 -15.56 -7.41
N GLN A 36 17.80 -16.14 -6.77
CA GLN A 36 17.66 -17.37 -5.98
C GLN A 36 17.21 -17.11 -4.54
N LEU A 37 17.25 -15.86 -4.07
CA LEU A 37 16.73 -15.53 -2.73
C LEU A 37 15.23 -15.82 -2.67
N VAL A 38 14.81 -16.45 -1.58
CA VAL A 38 13.40 -16.72 -1.29
C VAL A 38 12.67 -15.38 -1.18
N GLU A 39 11.57 -15.27 -1.92
CA GLU A 39 10.66 -14.13 -1.84
C GLU A 39 9.70 -14.32 -0.68
N GLU A 40 9.73 -13.39 0.26
CA GLU A 40 8.89 -13.39 1.45
C GLU A 40 8.56 -11.93 1.84
N PRO A 41 7.32 -11.64 2.29
CA PRO A 41 6.96 -10.29 2.72
C PRO A 41 7.86 -9.78 3.85
N LEU A 42 8.51 -8.64 3.61
CA LEU A 42 9.25 -7.92 4.66
C LEU A 42 8.32 -7.23 5.65
N ILE A 43 7.14 -6.78 5.21
CA ILE A 43 6.16 -6.09 6.04
C ILE A 43 4.96 -7.02 6.22
N ASP A 44 4.56 -7.28 7.46
CA ASP A 44 3.40 -8.10 7.78
C ASP A 44 2.07 -7.31 7.67
N GLU A 45 0.96 -7.99 7.95
CA GLU A 45 -0.38 -7.40 7.93
C GLU A 45 -0.58 -6.29 8.98
N SER A 46 0.26 -6.23 10.01
CA SER A 46 0.24 -5.17 11.03
C SER A 46 1.05 -3.93 10.63
N GLY A 47 1.83 -4.02 9.54
CA GLY A 47 2.76 -2.99 9.11
C GLY A 47 4.14 -3.07 9.79
N ALA A 48 4.43 -4.13 10.54
CA ALA A 48 5.72 -4.34 11.19
C ALA A 48 6.71 -5.05 10.26
N PHE A 49 8.02 -4.86 10.49
CA PHE A 49 9.05 -5.59 9.74
C PHE A 49 9.24 -7.01 10.28
N CYS A 50 9.18 -8.01 9.40
CA CYS A 50 9.44 -9.42 9.68
C CYS A 50 10.94 -9.74 9.90
N GLY A 51 11.82 -8.77 9.71
CA GLY A 51 13.27 -8.92 9.82
C GLY A 51 14.02 -7.63 9.53
N GLN A 52 15.35 -7.70 9.44
CA GLN A 52 16.18 -6.52 9.23
C GLN A 52 16.28 -6.20 7.74
N PRO A 53 15.84 -5.02 7.27
CA PRO A 53 16.12 -4.58 5.91
C PRO A 53 17.58 -4.14 5.77
N TRP A 54 18.22 -4.53 4.67
CA TRP A 54 19.62 -4.17 4.39
C TRP A 54 19.73 -3.09 3.33
N GLY A 55 18.86 -3.12 2.32
CA GLY A 55 18.91 -2.20 1.20
C GLY A 55 17.98 -2.61 0.08
N TYR A 56 17.85 -1.77 -0.95
CA TYR A 56 17.04 -2.08 -2.13
C TYR A 56 17.91 -2.23 -3.38
N ILE A 57 17.49 -3.07 -4.32
CA ILE A 57 18.14 -3.20 -5.64
C ILE A 57 17.21 -2.63 -6.70
N ASN A 58 17.76 -1.85 -7.63
CA ASN A 58 17.02 -1.40 -8.80
C ASN A 58 17.02 -2.46 -9.92
N HIS A 59 16.55 -3.66 -9.61
CA HIS A 59 16.40 -4.77 -10.57
C HIS A 59 15.11 -5.54 -10.28
N CYS A 60 14.22 -5.59 -11.28
CA CYS A 60 13.02 -6.40 -11.24
C CYS A 60 13.20 -7.63 -12.11
N PRO A 61 13.16 -8.84 -11.52
CA PRO A 61 13.24 -10.08 -12.28
C PRO A 61 12.15 -10.18 -13.37
N ASP A 62 10.94 -9.70 -13.08
CA ASP A 62 9.77 -9.86 -13.94
C ASP A 62 9.62 -8.77 -15.01
N LYS A 63 10.47 -7.72 -14.96
CA LYS A 63 10.47 -6.50 -15.82
C LYS A 63 9.19 -5.66 -15.80
N LYS A 64 8.01 -6.28 -15.69
CA LYS A 64 6.70 -5.65 -15.60
C LYS A 64 5.85 -6.42 -14.61
N VAL A 65 5.24 -5.71 -13.68
CA VAL A 65 4.30 -6.28 -12.71
C VAL A 65 2.94 -5.61 -12.87
N ALA A 66 1.84 -6.33 -12.66
CA ALA A 66 0.53 -5.70 -12.64
C ALA A 66 0.48 -4.65 -11.52
N ALA A 67 -0.11 -3.51 -11.84
CA ALA A 67 -0.46 -2.49 -10.86
C ALA A 67 -1.45 -3.08 -9.87
N ASP A 68 -1.25 -2.78 -8.59
CA ASP A 68 -2.12 -3.22 -7.50
C ASP A 68 -3.38 -2.33 -7.37
N ASP A 69 -3.89 -1.82 -8.50
CA ASP A 69 -5.00 -0.86 -8.58
C ASP A 69 -6.20 -1.43 -9.38
N LEU A 70 -6.20 -2.75 -9.64
CA LEU A 70 -7.18 -3.47 -10.45
C LEU A 70 -7.33 -2.95 -11.90
N SER A 71 -6.48 -2.03 -12.35
CA SER A 71 -6.56 -1.45 -13.70
C SER A 71 -6.03 -2.39 -14.79
N GLY A 72 -5.34 -3.48 -14.40
CA GLY A 72 -4.60 -4.33 -15.32
C GLY A 72 -3.38 -3.65 -15.95
N ARG A 73 -3.05 -2.41 -15.52
CA ARG A 73 -1.87 -1.68 -16.00
C ARG A 73 -0.61 -2.42 -15.58
N MET A 74 0.30 -2.65 -16.52
CA MET A 74 1.62 -3.16 -16.19
C MET A 74 2.54 -2.00 -15.81
N ILE A 75 3.14 -2.06 -14.62
CA ILE A 75 4.09 -1.09 -14.11
C ILE A 75 5.50 -1.61 -14.37
N ASP A 76 6.34 -0.75 -14.95
CA ASP A 76 7.77 -1.00 -15.04
C ASP A 76 8.42 -0.76 -13.67
N CYS A 77 8.94 -1.84 -13.09
CA CYS A 77 9.59 -1.82 -11.79
C CYS A 77 10.89 -0.99 -11.76
N ALA A 78 11.53 -0.76 -12.93
CA ALA A 78 12.79 -0.03 -12.99
C ALA A 78 12.60 1.48 -12.91
N THR A 79 11.40 1.97 -13.22
CA THR A 79 11.08 3.40 -13.33
C THR A 79 9.97 3.85 -12.39
N SER A 80 9.17 2.91 -11.85
CA SER A 80 8.10 3.25 -10.93
C SER A 80 8.57 3.41 -9.48
N ILE A 81 8.14 4.50 -8.87
CA ILE A 81 8.26 4.77 -7.43
C ILE A 81 7.28 3.95 -6.57
N ASP A 82 6.45 3.11 -7.20
CA ASP A 82 5.33 2.44 -6.55
C ASP A 82 5.75 1.16 -5.81
N HIS A 83 6.99 0.68 -5.97
CA HIS A 83 7.54 -0.41 -5.16
C HIS A 83 9.08 -0.43 -5.09
N ARG A 84 9.64 -1.17 -4.14
CA ARG A 84 11.06 -1.43 -3.95
C ARG A 84 11.33 -2.93 -3.83
N HIS A 85 12.39 -3.41 -4.49
CA HIS A 85 12.90 -4.77 -4.26
C HIS A 85 13.95 -4.72 -3.15
N VAL A 86 13.55 -5.13 -1.95
CA VAL A 86 14.35 -5.04 -0.74
C VAL A 86 15.02 -6.38 -0.45
N ILE A 87 16.32 -6.36 -0.17
CA ILE A 87 17.00 -7.48 0.49
C ILE A 87 16.87 -7.26 1.99
N TRP A 88 16.48 -8.32 2.69
CA TRP A 88 16.30 -8.32 4.12
C TRP A 88 16.73 -9.66 4.71
N GLN A 89 16.94 -9.66 6.02
CA GLN A 89 17.41 -10.82 6.77
C GLN A 89 16.34 -11.28 7.76
N LYS A 90 16.02 -12.57 7.70
CA LYS A 90 15.22 -13.28 8.69
C LYS A 90 16.14 -14.28 9.38
N ASP A 91 16.43 -14.06 10.65
CA ASP A 91 17.41 -14.84 11.40
C ASP A 91 18.76 -14.91 10.66
N ASP A 92 19.21 -16.10 10.24
CA ASP A 92 20.46 -16.29 9.49
C ASP A 92 20.27 -16.37 7.97
N GLU A 93 19.05 -16.12 7.47
CA GLU A 93 18.70 -16.29 6.06
C GLU A 93 18.44 -14.94 5.36
N LEU A 94 19.06 -14.77 4.18
CA LEU A 94 18.74 -13.67 3.28
C LEU A 94 17.46 -13.97 2.49
N ARG A 95 16.61 -12.96 2.43
CA ARG A 95 15.32 -12.94 1.72
C ARG A 95 15.27 -11.76 0.78
N ARG A 96 14.34 -11.83 -0.17
CA ARG A 96 13.92 -10.66 -0.95
C ARG A 96 12.45 -10.38 -0.73
N SER A 97 12.06 -9.11 -0.78
CA SER A 97 10.66 -8.69 -0.73
C SER A 97 10.41 -7.66 -1.82
N ARG A 98 9.28 -7.76 -2.51
CA ARG A 98 8.71 -6.65 -3.26
C ARG A 98 7.83 -5.84 -2.31
N VAL A 99 8.33 -4.71 -1.83
CA VAL A 99 7.57 -3.82 -0.97
C VAL A 99 6.87 -2.78 -1.84
N THR A 100 5.54 -2.80 -1.87
CA THR A 100 4.73 -1.82 -2.58
C THR A 100 4.50 -0.60 -1.70
N ARG A 101 4.40 0.58 -2.32
CA ARG A 101 3.99 1.80 -1.67
C ARG A 101 2.62 1.61 -1.05
N PHE A 102 2.48 1.99 0.21
CA PHE A 102 1.17 1.99 0.86
C PHE A 102 0.28 3.08 0.25
N TYR A 103 -0.84 2.69 -0.36
CA TYR A 103 -1.88 3.59 -0.81
C TYR A 103 -3.08 3.46 0.12
N VAL A 104 -3.49 4.58 0.72
CA VAL A 104 -4.83 4.64 1.28
C VAL A 104 -5.81 4.60 0.12
N SER A 105 -6.71 3.61 0.14
CA SER A 105 -7.80 3.53 -0.82
C SER A 105 -8.49 4.89 -0.93
N SER A 106 -8.53 5.45 -2.14
CA SER A 106 -9.33 6.65 -2.42
C SER A 106 -10.83 6.37 -2.27
N TYR A 107 -11.21 5.11 -2.07
CA TYR A 107 -12.57 4.73 -1.82
C TYR A 107 -12.99 5.06 -0.40
N GLY A 108 -12.11 4.91 0.60
CA GLY A 108 -12.44 5.04 2.01
C GLY A 108 -12.20 3.72 2.74
N PHE A 109 -12.49 3.70 4.04
CA PHE A 109 -12.47 2.48 4.84
C PHE A 109 -13.77 1.70 4.63
N TRP A 110 -13.68 0.39 4.41
CA TRP A 110 -14.80 -0.54 4.25
C TRP A 110 -14.58 -1.71 5.20
N SER A 111 -15.61 -2.06 5.95
CA SER A 111 -15.71 -3.29 6.73
C SER A 111 -17.16 -3.83 6.71
N ASP A 112 -17.40 -5.02 7.26
CA ASP A 112 -18.77 -5.50 7.46
C ASP A 112 -19.57 -4.54 8.38
N THR A 113 -18.89 -3.88 9.30
CA THR A 113 -19.49 -2.91 10.23
C THR A 113 -19.92 -1.63 9.50
N THR A 114 -19.19 -1.16 8.48
CA THR A 114 -19.66 -0.04 7.66
C THR A 114 -20.93 -0.40 6.88
N ASP A 115 -21.06 -1.64 6.42
CA ASP A 115 -22.28 -2.13 5.75
C ASP A 115 -23.45 -2.21 6.74
N ALA A 116 -23.21 -2.78 7.93
CA ALA A 116 -24.19 -2.86 9.01
C ALA A 116 -24.64 -1.48 9.50
N LEU A 117 -23.76 -0.49 9.51
CA LEU A 117 -24.07 0.88 9.88
C LEU A 117 -24.98 1.54 8.84
N VAL A 118 -24.65 1.43 7.54
CA VAL A 118 -25.52 1.94 6.45
C VAL A 118 -26.89 1.29 6.53
N GLN A 119 -26.94 -0.02 6.76
CA GLN A 119 -28.16 -0.78 6.98
C GLN A 119 -29.01 -0.24 8.12
N ALA A 120 -28.43 -0.19 9.32
CA ALA A 120 -29.14 0.20 10.53
C ALA A 120 -29.59 1.66 10.46
N ALA A 121 -28.79 2.52 9.81
CA ALA A 121 -29.11 3.92 9.59
C ALA A 121 -30.34 4.11 8.69
N TYR A 122 -30.41 3.37 7.58
CA TYR A 122 -31.58 3.37 6.70
C TYR A 122 -32.85 2.87 7.41
N CYS A 123 -32.74 1.74 8.12
CA CYS A 123 -33.87 1.17 8.87
C CYS A 123 -34.37 2.10 9.98
N ALA A 124 -33.45 2.70 10.75
CA ALA A 124 -33.80 3.64 11.82
C ALA A 124 -34.41 4.94 11.29
N ASN A 125 -34.16 5.28 10.03
CA ASN A 125 -34.67 6.47 9.36
C ASN A 125 -35.87 6.18 8.45
N GLY A 126 -36.72 5.24 8.83
CA GLY A 126 -37.99 4.98 8.13
C GLY A 126 -37.82 4.47 6.69
N HIS A 127 -36.73 3.76 6.41
CA HIS A 127 -36.37 3.31 5.06
C HIS A 127 -36.05 4.47 4.10
N GLU A 128 -35.55 5.58 4.63
CA GLU A 128 -34.93 6.65 3.86
C GLU A 128 -33.45 6.75 4.24
N MET A 129 -32.59 7.03 3.26
CA MET A 129 -31.16 7.19 3.54
C MET A 129 -30.93 8.51 4.30
N PRO A 130 -30.28 8.50 5.49
CA PRO A 130 -30.02 9.74 6.22
C PRO A 130 -29.12 10.71 5.44
N GLU A 131 -29.30 12.02 5.65
CA GLU A 131 -28.54 13.07 4.92
C GLU A 131 -27.02 12.99 5.09
N TRP A 132 -26.54 12.40 6.18
CA TRP A 132 -25.11 12.21 6.45
C TRP A 132 -24.49 11.01 5.70
N ILE A 133 -25.32 10.21 5.02
CA ILE A 133 -24.89 9.16 4.09
C ILE A 133 -25.23 9.61 2.66
N SER A 134 -24.20 9.70 1.84
CA SER A 134 -24.32 10.10 0.42
C SER A 134 -24.07 8.91 -0.49
N ALA A 135 -24.86 8.77 -1.57
CA ALA A 135 -24.55 7.82 -2.61
C ALA A 135 -23.33 8.32 -3.41
N ARG A 136 -22.35 7.44 -3.65
CA ARG A 136 -21.17 7.78 -4.46
C ARG A 136 -21.33 7.27 -5.89
N ARG A 137 -21.77 6.03 -6.06
CA ARG A 137 -22.14 5.39 -7.32
C ARG A 137 -23.47 4.66 -7.13
N ARG A 138 -23.90 3.97 -8.18
CA ARG A 138 -25.09 3.12 -8.12
C ARG A 138 -25.01 2.07 -7.00
N ASP A 139 -23.81 1.64 -6.60
CA ASP A 139 -23.62 0.44 -5.77
C ASP A 139 -22.94 0.69 -4.42
N ASP A 140 -22.63 1.95 -4.06
CA ASP A 140 -21.91 2.27 -2.82
C ASP A 140 -22.37 3.58 -2.14
N TYR A 141 -22.42 3.54 -0.82
CA TYR A 141 -22.69 4.69 0.04
C TYR A 141 -21.42 5.17 0.72
N ARG A 142 -21.34 6.47 0.98
CA ARG A 142 -20.22 7.13 1.64
C ARG A 142 -20.70 7.98 2.81
N PHE A 143 -19.97 7.90 3.91
CA PHE A 143 -20.18 8.73 5.09
C PHE A 143 -18.84 9.02 5.76
N THR A 144 -18.86 9.86 6.80
CA THR A 144 -17.68 10.15 7.63
C THR A 144 -17.97 9.76 9.06
N GLN A 145 -17.03 9.06 9.69
CA GLN A 145 -17.03 8.80 11.12
C GLN A 145 -15.63 9.05 11.68
N ASP A 146 -15.54 9.78 12.79
CA ASP A 146 -14.27 10.13 13.45
C ASP A 146 -13.20 10.70 12.50
N GLY A 147 -13.65 11.51 11.53
CA GLY A 147 -12.80 12.12 10.50
C GLY A 147 -12.35 11.16 9.38
N MET A 148 -12.70 9.88 9.44
CA MET A 148 -12.41 8.90 8.41
C MET A 148 -13.56 8.80 7.40
N ALA A 149 -13.22 8.91 6.11
CA ALA A 149 -14.15 8.57 5.04
C ALA A 149 -14.39 7.06 5.00
N CYS A 150 -15.64 6.66 5.19
CA CYS A 150 -16.10 5.28 5.20
C CYS A 150 -16.98 5.00 3.99
N MET A 151 -17.00 3.74 3.56
CA MET A 151 -17.80 3.23 2.46
C MET A 151 -18.66 2.08 2.97
N GLY A 152 -19.88 1.95 2.48
CA GLY A 152 -20.69 0.76 2.71
C GLY A 152 -21.45 0.34 1.46
N ALA A 153 -21.88 -0.91 1.43
CA ALA A 153 -22.64 -1.51 0.35
C ALA A 153 -23.95 -0.77 0.10
N ASN A 154 -24.36 -0.65 -1.17
CA ASN A 154 -25.71 -0.23 -1.48
C ASN A 154 -26.73 -1.32 -1.13
N LEU A 155 -27.77 -0.89 -0.41
CA LEU A 155 -28.99 -1.63 -0.08
C LEU A 155 -29.56 -2.43 -1.28
N ASN A 156 -29.47 -1.90 -2.50
CA ASN A 156 -30.01 -2.53 -3.72
C ASN A 156 -29.32 -3.83 -4.16
N ARG A 157 -28.15 -4.18 -3.61
CA ARG A 157 -27.39 -5.37 -4.03
C ARG A 157 -27.70 -6.63 -3.23
N GLN A 158 -28.33 -6.50 -2.06
CA GLN A 158 -28.51 -7.62 -1.13
C GLN A 158 -29.87 -7.65 -0.43
N TRP A 159 -30.73 -6.64 -0.59
CA TRP A 159 -31.96 -6.56 0.18
C TRP A 159 -33.17 -6.92 -0.68
N ASP A 160 -33.45 -8.22 -0.72
CA ASP A 160 -34.72 -8.70 -1.22
C ASP A 160 -35.88 -8.10 -0.40
N PRO A 161 -37.04 -7.84 -1.03
CA PRO A 161 -38.25 -7.43 -0.33
C PRO A 161 -38.63 -8.51 0.70
N GLY A 162 -38.26 -8.27 1.96
CA GLY A 162 -38.26 -9.29 3.03
C GLY A 162 -37.10 -9.13 4.03
N HIS A 163 -36.13 -8.27 3.72
CA HIS A 163 -35.04 -7.94 4.64
C HIS A 163 -35.55 -7.39 5.98
N GLN A 164 -35.20 -8.07 7.06
CA GLN A 164 -35.60 -7.65 8.40
C GLN A 164 -34.66 -6.55 8.89
N CYS A 165 -35.24 -5.40 9.25
CA CYS A 165 -34.47 -4.36 9.91
C CYS A 165 -33.83 -4.91 11.19
N PRO A 166 -32.56 -4.53 11.47
CA PRO A 166 -31.89 -4.97 12.67
C PRO A 166 -32.58 -4.36 13.90
N ALA A 167 -32.24 -4.87 15.08
CA ALA A 167 -32.79 -4.36 16.35
C ALA A 167 -32.61 -2.83 16.48
N PRO A 168 -33.50 -2.11 17.21
CA PRO A 168 -33.45 -0.65 17.31
C PRO A 168 -32.11 -0.07 17.79
N ASP A 169 -31.34 -0.82 18.57
CA ASP A 169 -30.04 -0.43 19.10
C ASP A 169 -28.86 -0.75 18.16
N ALA A 170 -29.11 -1.43 17.03
CA ALA A 170 -28.06 -1.85 16.10
C ALA A 170 -27.28 -0.67 15.51
N LEU A 171 -27.93 0.47 15.27
CA LEU A 171 -27.24 1.66 14.76
C LEU A 171 -26.21 2.18 15.77
N ALA A 172 -26.57 2.23 17.05
CA ALA A 172 -25.67 2.67 18.10
C ALA A 172 -24.50 1.69 18.29
N ARG A 173 -24.77 0.37 18.24
CA ARG A 173 -23.73 -0.66 18.31
C ARG A 173 -22.76 -0.59 17.13
N ALA A 174 -23.26 -0.56 15.89
CA ALA A 174 -22.44 -0.48 14.69
C ALA A 174 -21.57 0.80 14.66
N ARG A 175 -22.08 1.92 15.18
CA ARG A 175 -21.27 3.14 15.36
C ARG A 175 -20.13 2.92 16.34
N ALA A 176 -20.39 2.34 17.51
CA ALA A 176 -19.35 2.11 18.51
C ALA A 176 -18.26 1.13 17.99
N GLU A 177 -18.69 0.02 17.38
CA GLU A 177 -17.79 -0.96 16.75
C GLU A 177 -16.95 -0.32 15.64
N LEU A 178 -17.55 0.51 14.78
CA LEU A 178 -16.83 1.18 13.71
C LEU A 178 -15.79 2.18 14.26
N THR A 179 -16.05 2.85 15.37
CA THR A 179 -15.06 3.74 16.01
C THR A 179 -13.82 2.95 16.45
N ASP A 180 -13.99 1.76 17.02
CA ASP A 180 -12.87 0.89 17.40
C ASP A 180 -12.11 0.36 16.19
N GLU A 181 -12.82 0.00 15.11
CA GLU A 181 -12.20 -0.41 13.84
C GLU A 181 -11.41 0.73 13.19
N ILE A 182 -11.95 1.95 13.17
CA ILE A 182 -11.29 3.14 12.64
C ILE A 182 -9.99 3.42 13.40
N ALA A 183 -9.98 3.25 14.73
CA ALA A 183 -8.76 3.41 15.53
C ALA A 183 -7.68 2.38 15.15
N LYS A 184 -8.07 1.11 14.94
CA LYS A 184 -7.17 0.05 14.48
C LYS A 184 -6.65 0.32 13.07
N GLU A 185 -7.53 0.69 12.14
CA GLU A 185 -7.18 1.05 10.77
C GLU A 185 -6.21 2.23 10.72
N ASN A 186 -6.44 3.28 11.53
CA ASN A 186 -5.52 4.41 11.61
C ASN A 186 -4.14 4.01 12.13
N THR A 187 -4.09 3.11 13.12
CA THR A 187 -2.83 2.56 13.63
C THR A 187 -2.09 1.79 12.53
N LEU A 188 -2.80 0.91 11.81
CA LEU A 188 -2.25 0.14 10.69
C LEU A 188 -1.72 1.05 9.58
N ARG A 189 -2.51 2.02 9.13
CA ARG A 189 -2.11 3.01 8.12
C ARG A 189 -0.86 3.78 8.53
N THR A 190 -0.72 4.08 9.81
CA THR A 190 0.44 4.79 10.35
C THR A 190 1.67 3.90 10.32
N ALA A 191 1.55 2.64 10.76
CA ALA A 191 2.63 1.65 10.70
C ALA A 191 3.10 1.40 9.26
N GLN A 192 2.18 1.16 8.33
CA GLN A 192 2.50 0.91 6.91
C GLN A 192 3.17 2.13 6.23
N ARG A 193 2.74 3.36 6.55
CA ARG A 193 3.43 4.58 6.07
C ARG A 193 4.84 4.69 6.64
N ALA A 194 5.02 4.40 7.92
CA ALA A 194 6.33 4.44 8.56
C ALA A 194 7.27 3.39 7.98
N ALA A 195 6.78 2.16 7.77
CA ALA A 195 7.52 1.07 7.15
C ALA A 195 7.90 1.40 5.69
N TRP A 196 6.98 1.95 4.90
CA TRP A 196 7.28 2.41 3.54
C TRP A 196 8.35 3.51 3.54
N LYS A 197 8.22 4.51 4.44
CA LYS A 197 9.23 5.57 4.58
C LYS A 197 10.60 4.99 4.89
N ALA A 198 10.70 4.09 5.86
CA ALA A 198 11.95 3.41 6.21
C ALA A 198 12.53 2.64 5.00
N VAL A 199 11.69 1.96 4.22
CA VAL A 199 12.10 1.27 2.98
C VAL A 199 12.63 2.26 1.93
N THR A 200 12.03 3.44 1.78
CA THR A 200 12.51 4.45 0.82
C THR A 200 13.82 5.12 1.22
N GLU A 201 14.15 5.09 2.51
CA GLU A 201 15.40 5.63 3.07
C GLU A 201 16.55 4.59 3.07
N LEU A 202 16.25 3.33 2.75
CA LEU A 202 17.26 2.29 2.61
C LEU A 202 18.30 2.65 1.54
N PRO A 203 19.56 2.24 1.71
CA PRO A 203 20.56 2.43 0.68
C PRO A 203 20.24 1.58 -0.56
N GLN A 204 20.56 2.13 -1.73
CA GLN A 204 20.61 1.34 -2.95
C GLN A 204 21.81 0.39 -2.90
N LEU A 205 21.56 -0.89 -3.12
CA LEU A 205 22.56 -1.94 -3.26
C LEU A 205 22.82 -2.18 -4.75
N PHE A 206 24.10 -2.17 -5.11
CA PHE A 206 24.56 -2.55 -6.43
C PHE A 206 24.98 -4.02 -6.41
N ILE A 207 24.50 -4.77 -7.39
CA ILE A 207 24.87 -6.15 -7.63
C ILE A 207 25.53 -6.27 -8.99
N ALA A 208 26.53 -7.13 -9.11
CA ALA A 208 27.17 -7.41 -10.38
C ALA A 208 26.19 -8.12 -11.33
N VAL A 209 26.17 -7.69 -12.60
CA VAL A 209 25.44 -8.34 -13.69
C VAL A 209 26.29 -9.46 -14.26
#